data_AF-A0A3D5DAT2-F1
#
_entry.id   AF-A0A3D5DAT2-F1
#
_cell.length_a   1.000
_cell.length_b   1.000
_cell.length_c   1.000
_cell.angle_alpha   90.00
_cell.angle_beta   90.00
_cell.angle_gamma   90.00
#
_symmetry.space_group_name_H-M   'P 1'
#
loop_
_entity.id
_entity.type
_entity.pdbx_description
1 polymer ?
#
loop_
_entity_poly.entity_id
_entity_poly.type
_entity_poly.pdbx_seq_one_letter_code
_entity_poly.pdbx_strand_id
1 'polypeptide(L)'
;MATVMQDDTIRDFDPITFSVIRNRFEAIGQEMTLALEQTAWTSVIALARDYSCMIYDAHQDGPRQVTMAECLPIHCNSIRTLLMEIVSVFEGDIHEGDVYIVNDPYRGNTHIPDLVTAEPVFVDGKHVFWTVARGHQLDCGAAEASSIVPAARTIFQEGIVIPPTKLVDRGKERHDMIALYLANVRYREALNGDLRAQLGACSVARKGLIELCEQYGRDEVVRYSDGLMDYADHRAS
;
A
#
# COMPACT_ATOMS: atom_id res chain seq x y z
N MET A 1 -12.82 -24.76 -26.85
CA MET A 1 -13.23 -25.74 -25.81
C MET A 1 -12.79 -25.13 -24.49
N ALA A 2 -13.72 -24.45 -23.82
CA ALA A 2 -13.48 -23.92 -22.48
C ALA A 2 -13.58 -25.09 -21.51
N THR A 3 -12.45 -25.51 -20.96
CA THR A 3 -12.45 -26.38 -19.79
C THR A 3 -12.97 -25.53 -18.64
N VAL A 4 -14.19 -25.80 -18.22
CA VAL A 4 -14.73 -25.35 -16.94
C VAL A 4 -13.80 -25.93 -15.87
N MET A 5 -12.93 -25.11 -15.30
CA MET A 5 -12.19 -25.49 -14.10
C MET A 5 -13.22 -25.63 -12.97
N GLN A 6 -13.15 -26.75 -12.26
CA GLN A 6 -14.16 -27.21 -11.30
C GLN A 6 -14.35 -26.28 -10.10
N ASP A 7 -15.62 -26.19 -9.70
CA ASP A 7 -16.27 -25.61 -8.51
C ASP A 7 -15.75 -26.13 -7.13
N ASP A 8 -14.50 -26.59 -7.05
CA ASP A 8 -13.99 -27.37 -5.90
C ASP A 8 -13.06 -26.58 -4.95
N THR A 9 -12.47 -25.44 -5.33
CA THR A 9 -11.46 -24.77 -4.49
C THR A 9 -12.02 -24.11 -3.23
N ILE A 10 -13.22 -23.52 -3.29
CA ILE A 10 -13.88 -22.90 -2.12
C ILE A 10 -14.40 -23.99 -1.16
N ARG A 11 -14.72 -25.19 -1.65
CA ARG A 11 -15.24 -26.31 -0.85
C ARG A 11 -14.19 -26.91 0.09
N ASP A 12 -12.91 -26.63 -0.15
CA ASP A 12 -11.78 -27.11 0.66
C ASP A 12 -11.47 -26.21 1.87
N PHE A 13 -12.22 -25.13 2.09
CA PHE A 13 -12.06 -24.24 3.24
C PHE A 13 -13.16 -24.45 4.27
N ASP A 14 -12.79 -24.48 5.56
CA ASP A 14 -13.77 -24.41 6.64
C ASP A 14 -14.48 -23.04 6.60
N PRO A 15 -15.81 -22.98 6.38
CA PRO A 15 -16.51 -21.72 6.15
C PRO A 15 -16.48 -20.79 7.37
N ILE A 16 -16.35 -21.34 8.57
CA ILE A 16 -16.22 -20.57 9.81
C ILE A 16 -14.85 -19.88 9.81
N THR A 17 -13.77 -20.63 9.66
CA THR A 17 -12.41 -20.11 9.63
C THR A 17 -12.18 -19.13 8.48
N PHE A 18 -12.73 -19.42 7.29
CA PHE A 18 -12.70 -18.50 6.15
C PHE A 18 -13.32 -17.15 6.49
N SER A 19 -14.50 -17.15 7.10
CA SER A 19 -15.19 -15.92 7.51
C SER A 19 -14.40 -15.17 8.59
N VAL A 20 -13.80 -15.88 9.54
CA VAL A 20 -12.96 -15.29 10.58
C VAL A 20 -11.74 -14.61 9.98
N ILE A 21 -10.98 -15.29 9.11
CA ILE A 21 -9.77 -14.74 8.51
C ILE A 21 -10.10 -13.54 7.61
N ARG A 22 -11.17 -13.62 6.80
CA ARG A 22 -11.64 -12.47 6.00
C ARG A 22 -11.92 -11.26 6.89
N ASN A 23 -12.70 -11.45 7.95
CA ASN A 23 -13.05 -10.37 8.87
C ASN A 23 -11.81 -9.83 9.61
N ARG A 24 -10.79 -10.67 9.87
CA ARG A 24 -9.52 -10.22 10.45
C ARG A 24 -8.73 -9.34 9.49
N PHE A 25 -8.63 -9.70 8.20
CA PHE A 25 -8.03 -8.81 7.20
C PHE A 25 -8.76 -7.48 7.11
N GLU A 26 -10.10 -7.50 7.03
CA GLU A 26 -10.92 -6.28 7.04
C GLU A 26 -10.69 -5.42 8.28
N ALA A 27 -10.65 -6.02 9.47
CA ALA A 27 -10.37 -5.32 10.72
C ALA A 27 -8.98 -4.67 10.73
N ILE A 28 -7.95 -5.39 10.28
CA ILE A 28 -6.58 -4.85 10.18
C ILE A 28 -6.55 -3.67 9.20
N GLY A 29 -7.24 -3.80 8.06
CA GLY A 29 -7.37 -2.70 7.09
C GLY A 29 -8.05 -1.47 7.70
N GLN A 30 -9.11 -1.66 8.49
CA GLN A 30 -9.82 -0.58 9.17
C GLN A 30 -8.96 0.09 10.24
N GLU A 31 -8.22 -0.68 11.03
CA GLU A 31 -7.29 -0.14 12.04
C GLU A 31 -6.16 0.67 11.39
N MET A 32 -5.63 0.20 10.25
CA MET A 32 -4.67 0.93 9.43
C MET A 32 -5.24 2.26 8.91
N THR A 33 -6.46 2.24 8.36
CA THR A 33 -7.15 3.47 7.92
C THR A 33 -7.35 4.44 9.07
N LEU A 34 -7.86 3.98 10.21
CA LEU A 34 -8.10 4.84 11.36
C LEU A 34 -6.80 5.46 11.89
N ALA A 35 -5.70 4.70 11.90
CA ALA A 35 -4.40 5.22 12.29
C ALA A 35 -3.93 6.35 11.37
N LEU A 36 -4.12 6.22 10.04
CA LEU A 36 -3.81 7.27 9.08
C LEU A 36 -4.65 8.53 9.36
N GLU A 37 -5.96 8.39 9.48
CA GLU A 37 -6.88 9.52 9.68
C GLU A 37 -6.60 10.33 10.93
N GLN A 38 -6.38 9.62 12.05
CA GLN A 38 -6.22 10.25 13.36
C GLN A 38 -4.85 10.91 13.54
N THR A 39 -3.89 10.58 12.67
CA THR A 39 -2.51 11.09 12.77
C THR A 39 -2.09 11.95 11.60
N ALA A 40 -2.94 12.11 10.57
CA ALA A 40 -2.71 13.02 9.44
C ALA A 40 -2.80 14.49 9.86
N TRP A 41 -2.02 15.35 9.19
CA TRP A 41 -1.86 16.75 9.54
C TRP A 41 -2.52 17.69 8.55
N THR A 42 -2.54 17.33 7.26
CA THR A 42 -3.21 18.19 6.26
C THR A 42 -4.70 17.90 6.19
N SER A 43 -5.48 18.92 5.83
CA SER A 43 -6.91 18.75 5.59
C SER A 43 -7.23 17.84 4.40
N VAL A 44 -6.27 17.60 3.51
CA VAL A 44 -6.44 16.71 2.35
C VAL A 44 -6.65 15.27 2.82
N ILE A 45 -5.80 14.80 3.72
CA ILE A 45 -5.92 13.45 4.29
C ILE A 45 -6.91 13.45 5.47
N ALA A 46 -6.76 14.36 6.43
CA ALA A 46 -7.50 14.31 7.69
C ALA A 46 -9.00 14.67 7.57
N LEU A 47 -9.39 15.49 6.57
CA LEU A 47 -10.77 15.96 6.43
C LEU A 47 -11.40 15.58 5.09
N ALA A 48 -10.69 15.78 3.98
CA ALA A 48 -11.20 15.44 2.65
C ALA A 48 -11.09 13.94 2.33
N ARG A 49 -10.30 13.20 3.11
CA ARG A 49 -10.11 11.75 3.02
C ARG A 49 -9.61 11.30 1.65
N ASP A 50 -8.73 12.11 1.05
CA ASP A 50 -8.08 11.77 -0.21
C ASP A 50 -6.85 10.87 0.03
N TYR A 51 -7.16 9.64 0.43
CA TYR A 51 -6.17 8.63 0.77
C TYR A 51 -6.75 7.23 0.49
N SER A 52 -5.90 6.20 0.55
CA SER A 52 -6.35 4.81 0.58
C SER A 52 -5.36 3.93 1.33
N CYS A 53 -5.89 2.96 2.08
CA CYS A 53 -5.11 1.95 2.78
C CYS A 53 -5.48 0.56 2.25
N MET A 54 -4.47 -0.23 1.90
CA MET A 54 -4.65 -1.55 1.28
C MET A 54 -3.66 -2.56 1.85
N ILE A 55 -4.07 -3.82 1.84
CA ILE A 55 -3.21 -4.96 2.12
C ILE A 55 -3.17 -5.80 0.85
N TYR A 56 -1.96 -6.16 0.45
CA TYR A 56 -1.70 -7.07 -0.66
C TYR A 56 -1.00 -8.32 -0.14
N ASP A 57 -1.16 -9.44 -0.81
CA ASP A 57 -0.30 -10.60 -0.59
C ASP A 57 1.03 -10.45 -1.34
N ALA A 58 1.98 -11.32 -1.02
CA ALA A 58 3.24 -11.48 -1.73
C ALA A 58 3.19 -12.64 -2.73
N HIS A 59 2.10 -12.78 -3.50
CA HIS A 59 1.94 -13.89 -4.44
C HIS A 59 3.03 -13.90 -5.53
N GLN A 60 3.43 -15.10 -5.95
CA GLN A 60 4.55 -15.33 -6.89
C GLN A 60 4.35 -14.67 -8.27
N ASP A 61 3.10 -14.59 -8.76
CA ASP A 61 2.76 -13.97 -10.06
C ASP A 61 2.53 -12.45 -9.94
N GLY A 62 2.91 -11.88 -8.79
CA GLY A 62 2.78 -10.49 -8.43
C GLY A 62 1.68 -10.24 -7.39
N PRO A 63 1.83 -9.20 -6.55
CA PRO A 63 0.92 -8.93 -5.43
C PRO A 63 -0.55 -8.84 -5.86
N ARG A 64 -1.46 -9.42 -5.06
CA ARG A 64 -2.91 -9.33 -5.24
C ARG A 64 -3.54 -8.63 -4.04
N GLN A 65 -4.54 -7.79 -4.29
CA GLN A 65 -5.15 -6.98 -3.24
C GLN A 65 -6.07 -7.84 -2.38
N VAL A 66 -5.68 -8.08 -1.12
CA VAL A 66 -6.43 -8.90 -0.16
C VAL A 66 -7.57 -8.11 0.47
N THR A 67 -7.30 -6.87 0.85
CA THR A 67 -8.34 -6.00 1.41
C THR A 67 -8.05 -4.53 1.12
N MET A 68 -9.12 -3.76 1.11
CA MET A 68 -9.15 -2.31 1.15
C MET A 68 -10.24 -1.93 2.15
N ALA A 69 -9.94 -1.05 3.10
CA ALA A 69 -10.95 -0.57 4.05
C ALA A 69 -11.71 0.62 3.46
N GLU A 70 -11.09 1.79 3.47
CA GLU A 70 -11.54 2.94 2.68
C GLU A 70 -10.56 3.20 1.54
N CYS A 71 -11.10 3.18 0.31
CA CYS A 71 -10.32 3.40 -0.89
C CYS A 71 -11.09 4.18 -1.94
N LEU A 72 -10.41 5.11 -2.60
CA LEU A 72 -10.89 5.68 -3.84
C LEU A 72 -10.62 4.67 -4.97
N PRO A 73 -11.60 4.30 -5.80
CA PRO A 73 -11.41 3.26 -6.83
C PRO A 73 -10.20 3.50 -7.75
N ILE A 74 -9.90 4.77 -8.05
CA ILE A 74 -8.74 5.15 -8.86
C ILE A 74 -7.40 4.84 -8.19
N HIS A 75 -7.34 4.84 -6.86
CA HIS A 75 -6.15 4.44 -6.10
C HIS A 75 -5.92 2.93 -6.24
N CYS A 76 -6.89 2.14 -5.78
CA CYS A 76 -6.77 0.69 -5.66
C CYS A 76 -6.38 -0.02 -6.96
N ASN A 77 -6.90 0.42 -8.11
CA ASN A 77 -6.63 -0.22 -9.41
C ASN A 77 -5.17 -0.10 -9.88
N SER A 78 -4.43 0.89 -9.38
CA SER A 78 -3.08 1.22 -9.86
C SER A 78 -1.97 0.62 -8.97
N ILE A 79 -2.26 0.32 -7.70
CA ILE A 79 -1.26 -0.08 -6.71
C ILE A 79 -0.61 -1.42 -7.04
N ARG A 80 -1.32 -2.39 -7.63
CA ARG A 80 -0.69 -3.64 -8.09
C ARG A 80 0.48 -3.38 -9.03
N THR A 81 0.30 -2.50 -10.02
CA THR A 81 1.34 -2.14 -10.98
C THR A 81 2.52 -1.46 -10.29
N LEU A 82 2.25 -0.56 -9.35
CA LEU A 82 3.29 0.12 -8.57
C LEU A 82 4.08 -0.85 -7.68
N LEU A 83 3.43 -1.81 -7.04
CA LEU A 83 4.13 -2.85 -6.27
C LEU A 83 4.99 -3.74 -7.17
N MET A 84 4.51 -4.08 -8.38
CA MET A 84 5.34 -4.81 -9.35
C MET A 84 6.59 -4.00 -9.77
N GLU A 85 6.48 -2.68 -9.89
CA GLU A 85 7.63 -1.81 -10.14
C GLU A 85 8.64 -1.81 -8.98
N ILE A 86 8.16 -1.77 -7.72
CA ILE A 86 9.03 -1.95 -6.55
C ILE A 86 9.73 -3.31 -6.60
N VAL A 87 8.96 -4.39 -6.84
CA VAL A 87 9.51 -5.75 -6.93
C VAL A 87 10.57 -5.87 -8.02
N SER A 88 10.35 -5.25 -9.18
CA SER A 88 11.30 -5.26 -10.29
C SER A 88 12.57 -4.44 -9.99
N VAL A 89 12.43 -3.25 -9.40
CA VAL A 89 13.58 -2.38 -9.10
C VAL A 89 14.47 -2.96 -8.00
N PHE A 90 13.87 -3.62 -7.02
CA PHE A 90 14.56 -4.19 -5.86
C PHE A 90 14.60 -5.72 -5.91
N GLU A 91 14.64 -6.31 -7.10
CA GLU A 91 14.71 -7.77 -7.25
C GLU A 91 15.90 -8.35 -6.46
N GLY A 92 15.62 -9.27 -5.55
CA GLY A 92 16.62 -9.85 -4.65
C GLY A 92 17.10 -8.95 -3.51
N ASP A 93 16.54 -7.73 -3.36
CA ASP A 93 16.91 -6.75 -2.32
C ASP A 93 15.72 -6.24 -1.47
N ILE A 94 14.63 -7.00 -1.40
CA ILE A 94 13.48 -6.69 -0.50
C ILE A 94 13.66 -7.42 0.82
N HIS A 95 13.67 -6.68 1.92
CA HIS A 95 13.96 -7.21 3.25
C HIS A 95 12.91 -6.80 4.29
N GLU A 96 12.85 -7.58 5.36
CA GLU A 96 12.10 -7.21 6.55
C GLU A 96 12.58 -5.86 7.10
N GLY A 97 11.63 -4.99 7.42
CA GLY A 97 11.90 -3.64 7.92
C GLY A 97 12.23 -2.61 6.83
N ASP A 98 12.20 -2.99 5.55
CA ASP A 98 12.21 -1.99 4.47
C ASP A 98 10.89 -1.22 4.43
N VAL A 99 10.93 0.03 3.98
CA VAL A 99 9.73 0.78 3.58
C VAL A 99 10.05 1.55 2.32
N TYR A 100 9.17 1.49 1.34
CA TYR A 100 9.32 2.11 0.04
C TYR A 100 8.43 3.34 -0.10
N ILE A 101 8.88 4.32 -0.88
CA ILE A 101 8.14 5.52 -1.26
C ILE A 101 8.13 5.65 -2.79
N VAL A 102 6.97 5.97 -3.36
CA VAL A 102 6.79 6.14 -4.81
C VAL A 102 5.71 7.18 -5.06
N ASN A 103 5.91 8.06 -6.05
CA ASN A 103 4.81 8.84 -6.64
C ASN A 103 4.89 8.94 -8.18
N ASP A 104 5.81 8.20 -8.82
CA ASP A 104 6.06 8.28 -10.25
C ASP A 104 4.85 7.78 -11.09
N PRO A 105 4.18 8.66 -11.84
CA PRO A 105 3.01 8.28 -12.66
C PRO A 105 3.38 7.35 -13.82
N TYR A 106 4.64 7.33 -14.26
CA TYR A 106 5.10 6.39 -15.28
C TYR A 106 5.30 4.97 -14.74
N ARG A 107 5.22 4.78 -13.42
CA ARG A 107 5.46 3.51 -12.72
C ARG A 107 4.26 3.07 -11.89
N GLY A 108 3.07 3.24 -12.46
CA GLY A 108 1.82 2.76 -11.86
C GLY A 108 1.19 3.68 -10.82
N ASN A 109 1.67 4.92 -10.67
CA ASN A 109 0.94 5.93 -9.92
C ASN A 109 -0.06 6.68 -10.82
N THR A 110 -1.05 7.33 -10.20
CA THR A 110 -2.12 8.09 -10.88
C THR A 110 -1.67 9.47 -11.33
N HIS A 111 -0.98 10.18 -10.44
CA HIS A 111 -0.39 11.51 -10.66
C HIS A 111 0.62 11.82 -9.54
N ILE A 112 1.43 12.87 -9.72
CA ILE A 112 2.53 13.19 -8.80
C ILE A 112 2.09 13.43 -7.33
N PRO A 113 0.94 14.08 -7.04
CA PRO A 113 0.55 14.34 -5.65
C PRO A 113 0.26 13.11 -4.81
N ASP A 114 -0.09 11.99 -5.42
CA ASP A 114 -0.39 10.76 -4.68
C ASP A 114 0.91 10.11 -4.21
N LEU A 115 1.26 10.33 -2.95
CA LEU A 115 2.45 9.72 -2.36
C LEU A 115 2.09 8.34 -1.82
N VAL A 116 2.76 7.31 -2.30
CA VAL A 116 2.54 5.92 -1.87
C VAL A 116 3.69 5.48 -0.97
N THR A 117 3.35 4.93 0.18
CA THR A 117 4.26 4.16 1.03
C THR A 117 3.87 2.69 1.01
N ALA A 118 4.86 1.80 0.84
CA ALA A 118 4.65 0.36 0.84
C ALA A 118 5.67 -0.34 1.76
N GLU A 119 5.20 -1.17 2.67
CA GLU A 119 6.02 -1.93 3.61
C GLU A 119 5.79 -3.43 3.38
N PRO A 120 6.84 -4.21 3.05
CA PRO A 120 6.74 -5.67 2.98
C PRO A 120 6.65 -6.26 4.39
N VAL A 121 5.77 -7.23 4.56
CA VAL A 121 5.53 -7.94 5.82
C VAL A 121 6.17 -9.31 5.73
N PHE A 122 7.09 -9.56 6.65
CA PHE A 122 7.76 -10.85 6.78
C PHE A 122 7.25 -11.60 8.02
N VAL A 123 7.08 -12.91 7.89
CA VAL A 123 6.76 -13.83 8.98
C VAL A 123 7.65 -15.07 8.84
N ASP A 124 8.41 -15.40 9.89
CA ASP A 124 9.41 -16.47 9.90
C ASP A 124 10.39 -16.38 8.72
N GLY A 125 10.87 -15.17 8.42
CA GLY A 125 11.82 -14.91 7.34
C GLY A 125 11.25 -15.01 5.92
N LYS A 126 9.93 -15.18 5.76
CA LYS A 126 9.27 -15.16 4.45
C LYS A 126 8.44 -13.90 4.26
N HIS A 127 8.59 -13.27 3.10
CA HIS A 127 7.71 -12.19 2.66
C HIS A 127 6.33 -12.74 2.32
N VAL A 128 5.30 -12.27 2.99
CA VAL A 128 3.94 -12.83 2.90
C VAL A 128 2.87 -11.82 2.48
N PHE A 129 3.04 -10.54 2.84
CA PHE A 129 2.09 -9.48 2.52
C PHE A 129 2.84 -8.17 2.25
N TRP A 130 2.13 -7.20 1.68
CA TRP A 130 2.47 -5.79 1.68
C TRP A 130 1.40 -4.99 2.39
N THR A 131 1.79 -3.97 3.13
CA THR A 131 0.88 -2.92 3.62
C THR A 131 1.15 -1.64 2.86
N VAL A 132 0.09 -1.02 2.34
CA VAL A 132 0.22 0.13 1.44
C VAL A 132 -0.69 1.26 1.89
N ALA A 133 -0.12 2.45 2.07
CA ALA A 133 -0.86 3.68 2.30
C ALA A 133 -0.55 4.67 1.18
N ARG A 134 -1.59 5.21 0.55
CA ARG A 134 -1.50 6.33 -0.38
C ARG A 134 -2.20 7.54 0.23
N GLY A 135 -1.59 8.71 0.14
CA GLY A 135 -2.25 9.97 0.50
C GLY A 135 -1.94 11.06 -0.51
N HIS A 136 -2.96 11.78 -0.97
CA HIS A 136 -2.79 12.94 -1.83
C HIS A 136 -2.14 14.06 -1.02
N GLN A 137 -0.97 14.51 -1.46
CA GLN A 137 -0.21 15.54 -0.77
C GLN A 137 -0.74 16.94 -1.14
N LEU A 138 -0.80 17.84 -0.15
CA LEU A 138 -1.21 19.23 -0.37
C LEU A 138 -0.28 19.98 -1.33
N ASP A 139 1.00 19.59 -1.39
CA ASP A 139 2.02 20.15 -2.27
C ASP A 139 3.04 19.07 -2.63
N CYS A 140 3.51 19.10 -3.87
CA CYS A 140 4.50 18.18 -4.42
C CYS A 140 5.71 18.90 -5.04
N GLY A 141 5.89 20.20 -4.76
CA GLY A 141 6.98 20.98 -5.35
C GLY A 141 6.77 21.47 -6.77
N ALA A 142 5.52 21.50 -7.24
CA ALA A 142 5.18 21.98 -8.57
C ALA A 142 5.54 23.47 -8.76
N ALA A 143 5.48 23.97 -10.01
CA ALA A 143 5.81 25.36 -10.35
C ALA A 143 4.96 26.40 -9.59
N GLU A 144 3.75 26.02 -9.18
CA GLU A 144 2.83 26.83 -8.38
C GLU A 144 2.60 26.17 -7.01
N ALA A 145 2.15 26.94 -6.02
CA ALA A 145 1.78 26.44 -4.70
C ALA A 145 0.45 25.69 -4.76
N SER A 146 0.48 24.52 -5.39
CA SER A 146 -0.65 23.64 -5.63
C SER A 146 -0.12 22.22 -5.80
N SER A 147 -0.95 21.23 -5.47
CA SER A 147 -0.73 19.84 -5.86
C SER A 147 -1.04 19.60 -7.34
N ILE A 148 -1.89 20.43 -7.97
CA ILE A 148 -2.23 20.30 -9.39
C ILE A 148 -2.00 21.63 -10.08
N VAL A 149 -1.22 21.64 -11.17
CA VAL A 149 -0.94 22.83 -11.98
C VAL A 149 -1.61 22.68 -13.34
N PRO A 150 -2.84 23.20 -13.55
CA PRO A 150 -3.58 23.00 -14.80
C PRO A 150 -2.87 23.53 -16.05
N ALA A 151 -1.99 24.52 -15.88
CA ALA A 151 -1.21 25.11 -16.96
C ALA A 151 0.06 24.33 -17.29
N ALA A 152 0.41 23.28 -16.53
CA ALA A 152 1.58 22.47 -16.79
C ALA A 152 1.52 21.86 -18.20
N ARG A 153 2.65 21.89 -18.89
CA ARG A 153 2.86 21.34 -20.23
C ARG A 153 3.75 20.10 -20.22
N THR A 154 4.49 19.92 -19.14
CA THR A 154 5.42 18.81 -18.95
C THR A 154 5.43 18.41 -17.49
N ILE A 155 5.69 17.13 -17.21
CA ILE A 155 5.83 16.60 -15.84
C ILE A 155 6.84 17.37 -14.98
N PHE A 156 7.88 17.96 -15.58
CA PHE A 156 8.88 18.78 -14.89
C PHE A 156 8.33 20.07 -14.25
N GLN A 157 7.09 20.44 -14.56
CA GLN A 157 6.39 21.57 -13.97
C GLN A 157 5.42 21.15 -12.85
N GLU A 158 5.20 19.85 -12.69
CA GLU A 158 4.18 19.26 -11.81
C GLU A 158 4.75 18.79 -10.47
N GLY A 159 6.07 18.89 -10.26
CA GLY A 159 6.71 18.64 -8.98
C GLY A 159 7.74 17.52 -9.00
N ILE A 160 8.12 17.05 -7.82
CA ILE A 160 9.13 15.99 -7.66
C ILE A 160 8.55 14.63 -8.05
N VAL A 161 9.24 13.95 -8.97
CA VAL A 161 8.98 12.56 -9.33
C VAL A 161 9.92 11.66 -8.53
N ILE A 162 9.34 10.76 -7.74
CA ILE A 162 10.00 9.82 -6.85
C ILE A 162 9.75 8.41 -7.41
N PRO A 163 10.77 7.79 -8.05
CA PRO A 163 10.69 6.40 -8.48
C PRO A 163 10.71 5.47 -7.25
N PRO A 164 10.49 4.15 -7.42
CA PRO A 164 10.69 3.17 -6.35
C PRO A 164 11.96 3.42 -5.54
N THR A 165 11.80 3.85 -4.29
CA THR A 165 12.88 4.32 -3.43
C THR A 165 12.70 3.77 -2.02
N LYS A 166 13.76 3.22 -1.42
CA LYS A 166 13.77 2.88 0.01
C LYS A 166 13.80 4.15 0.87
N LEU A 167 12.78 4.31 1.71
CA LEU A 167 12.70 5.32 2.76
C LEU A 167 13.17 4.77 4.11
N VAL A 168 13.02 3.47 4.33
CA VAL A 168 13.61 2.73 5.44
C VAL A 168 14.33 1.53 4.84
N ASP A 169 15.56 1.28 5.27
CA ASP A 169 16.40 0.16 4.84
C ASP A 169 16.67 -0.72 6.06
N ARG A 170 16.02 -1.89 6.10
CA ARG A 170 16.12 -2.87 7.20
C ARG A 170 15.96 -2.23 8.58
N GLY A 171 14.89 -1.45 8.76
CA GLY A 171 14.56 -0.74 10.00
C GLY A 171 15.36 0.53 10.25
N LYS A 172 16.27 0.94 9.35
CA LYS A 172 17.01 2.21 9.45
C LYS A 172 16.43 3.24 8.51
N GLU A 173 15.91 4.32 9.09
CA GLU A 173 15.33 5.40 8.30
C GLU A 173 16.38 6.15 7.47
N ARG A 174 16.09 6.34 6.19
CA ARG A 174 16.90 7.11 5.23
C ARG A 174 16.59 8.60 5.39
N HIS A 175 17.19 9.21 6.43
CA HIS A 175 17.00 10.65 6.72
C HIS A 175 17.41 11.55 5.54
N ASP A 176 18.38 11.11 4.73
CA ASP A 176 18.81 11.78 3.50
C ASP A 176 17.67 11.86 2.46
N MET A 177 16.91 10.78 2.28
CA MET A 177 15.77 10.77 1.34
C MET A 177 14.59 11.57 1.85
N ILE A 178 14.32 11.50 3.15
CA ILE A 178 13.26 12.32 3.75
C ILE A 178 13.63 13.79 3.64
N ALA A 179 14.88 14.16 3.92
CA ALA A 179 15.37 15.53 3.75
C ALA A 179 15.26 16.00 2.30
N LEU A 180 15.58 15.13 1.32
CA LEU A 180 15.45 15.43 -0.10
C LEU A 180 14.00 15.67 -0.50
N TYR A 181 13.07 14.78 -0.12
CA TYR A 181 11.65 14.95 -0.36
C TYR A 181 11.16 16.28 0.24
N LEU A 182 11.42 16.51 1.53
CA LEU A 182 10.97 17.70 2.22
C LEU A 182 11.59 18.98 1.65
N ALA A 183 12.81 18.94 1.09
CA ALA A 183 13.45 20.08 0.44
C ALA A 183 12.72 20.55 -0.82
N ASN A 184 11.91 19.68 -1.42
CA ASN A 184 11.19 19.97 -2.65
C ASN A 184 9.71 20.34 -2.41
N VAL A 185 9.24 20.47 -1.16
CA VAL A 185 7.85 20.81 -0.88
C VAL A 185 7.72 22.04 0.02
N ARG A 186 6.62 22.79 -0.12
CA ARG A 186 6.39 24.07 0.57
C ARG A 186 5.99 23.90 2.03
N TYR A 187 5.08 22.97 2.32
CA TYR A 187 4.47 22.78 3.64
C TYR A 187 5.17 21.67 4.44
N ARG A 188 6.48 21.82 4.63
CA ARG A 188 7.39 20.77 5.13
C ARG A 188 6.90 20.05 6.39
N GLU A 189 6.47 20.79 7.41
CA GLU A 189 6.04 20.18 8.68
C GLU A 189 4.77 19.37 8.52
N ALA A 190 3.76 19.93 7.82
CA ALA A 190 2.50 19.25 7.58
C ALA A 190 2.66 18.00 6.71
N LEU A 191 3.46 18.09 5.63
CA LEU A 191 3.71 16.97 4.73
C LEU A 191 4.60 15.90 5.35
N ASN A 192 5.55 16.29 6.22
CA ASN A 192 6.23 15.31 7.06
C ASN A 192 5.25 14.63 8.02
N GLY A 193 4.30 15.38 8.61
CA GLY A 193 3.22 14.81 9.43
C GLY A 193 2.41 13.74 8.69
N ASP A 194 1.95 14.05 7.47
CA ASP A 194 1.23 13.09 6.63
C ASP A 194 2.09 11.88 6.25
N LEU A 195 3.36 12.08 5.90
CA LEU A 195 4.30 10.96 5.66
C LEU A 195 4.43 10.07 6.89
N ARG A 196 4.54 10.64 8.10
CA ARG A 196 4.59 9.87 9.35
C ARG A 196 3.29 9.12 9.61
N ALA A 197 2.14 9.72 9.29
CA ALA A 197 0.84 9.08 9.39
C ALA A 197 0.75 7.85 8.46
N GLN A 198 1.23 7.96 7.22
CA GLN A 198 1.31 6.85 6.27
C GLN A 198 2.20 5.71 6.77
N LEU A 199 3.40 6.03 7.27
CA LEU A 199 4.31 5.03 7.86
C LEU A 199 3.71 4.35 9.10
N GLY A 200 3.03 5.13 9.96
CA GLY A 200 2.31 4.61 11.12
C GLY A 200 1.19 3.65 10.73
N ALA A 201 0.41 4.00 9.71
CA ALA A 201 -0.65 3.15 9.16
C ALA A 201 -0.10 1.81 8.64
N CYS A 202 0.94 1.84 7.80
CA CYS A 202 1.61 0.63 7.32
C CYS A 202 2.10 -0.25 8.47
N SER A 203 2.70 0.35 9.50
CA SER A 203 3.19 -0.39 10.67
C SER A 203 2.07 -1.00 11.52
N VAL A 204 0.91 -0.34 11.62
CA VAL A 204 -0.28 -0.90 12.32
C VAL A 204 -0.75 -2.16 11.59
N ALA A 205 -0.91 -2.09 10.26
CA ALA A 205 -1.29 -3.26 9.48
C ALA A 205 -0.24 -4.38 9.56
N ARG A 206 1.06 -4.05 9.49
CA ARG A 206 2.13 -5.05 9.58
C ARG A 206 2.02 -5.82 10.90
N LYS A 207 1.84 -5.12 12.02
CA LYS A 207 1.67 -5.74 13.33
C LYS A 207 0.46 -6.67 13.37
N GLY A 208 -0.70 -6.21 12.89
CA GLY A 208 -1.92 -7.02 12.86
C GLY A 208 -1.79 -8.28 11.98
N LEU A 209 -1.08 -8.18 10.85
CA LEU A 209 -0.81 -9.31 9.97
C LEU A 209 0.14 -10.34 10.60
N ILE A 210 1.18 -9.88 11.30
CA ILE A 210 2.08 -10.77 12.05
C ILE A 210 1.28 -11.50 13.13
N GLU A 211 0.50 -10.79 13.95
CA GLU A 211 -0.34 -11.39 14.99
C GLU A 211 -1.35 -12.40 14.41
N LEU A 212 -1.94 -12.10 13.25
CA LEU A 212 -2.85 -13.02 12.55
C LEU A 212 -2.12 -14.32 12.15
N CYS A 213 -0.91 -14.19 11.60
CA CYS A 213 -0.09 -15.35 11.21
C CYS A 213 0.41 -16.14 12.43
N GLU A 214 0.73 -15.48 13.54
CA GLU A 214 1.11 -16.14 14.80
C GLU A 214 -0.06 -16.95 15.37
N GLN A 215 -1.29 -16.43 15.27
CA GLN A 215 -2.48 -17.07 15.83
C GLN A 215 -2.98 -18.27 15.00
N TYR A 216 -2.99 -18.15 13.68
CA TYR A 216 -3.57 -19.17 12.77
C TYR A 216 -2.53 -19.96 11.98
N GLY A 217 -1.27 -19.57 12.04
CA GLY A 217 -0.18 -20.12 11.22
C GLY A 217 -0.03 -19.39 9.89
N ARG A 218 1.19 -18.96 9.59
CA ARG A 218 1.54 -18.23 8.35
C ARG A 218 1.01 -18.91 7.09
N ASP A 219 1.30 -20.20 6.92
CA ASP A 219 0.96 -20.93 5.68
C ASP A 219 -0.55 -21.06 5.52
N GLU A 220 -1.28 -21.18 6.63
CA GLU A 220 -2.74 -21.23 6.61
C GLU A 220 -3.34 -19.86 6.26
N VAL A 221 -2.84 -18.77 6.85
CA VAL A 221 -3.29 -17.40 6.51
C VAL A 221 -3.03 -17.07 5.03
N VAL A 222 -1.87 -17.45 4.49
CA VAL A 222 -1.57 -17.30 3.05
C VAL A 222 -2.52 -18.14 2.20
N ARG A 223 -2.77 -19.40 2.57
CA ARG A 223 -3.74 -20.28 1.88
C ARG A 223 -5.16 -19.67 1.87
N TYR A 224 -5.62 -19.09 2.98
CA TYR A 224 -6.91 -18.39 3.02
C TYR A 224 -6.90 -17.10 2.20
N SER A 225 -5.76 -16.40 2.08
CA SER A 225 -5.61 -15.27 1.15
C SER A 225 -5.80 -15.71 -0.30
N ASP A 226 -5.26 -16.86 -0.71
CA ASP A 226 -5.54 -17.45 -2.03
C ASP A 226 -7.04 -17.76 -2.20
N GLY A 227 -7.65 -18.39 -1.20
CA GLY A 227 -9.09 -18.69 -1.23
C GLY A 227 -9.98 -17.44 -1.31
N LEU A 228 -9.54 -16.32 -0.75
CA LEU A 228 -10.24 -15.03 -0.88
C LEU A 228 -10.20 -14.49 -2.31
N MET A 229 -9.06 -14.66 -3.01
CA MET A 229 -8.95 -14.29 -4.44
C MET A 229 -9.88 -15.15 -5.28
N ASP A 230 -9.84 -16.47 -5.10
CA ASP A 230 -10.72 -17.41 -5.81
C ASP A 230 -12.20 -17.04 -5.58
N TYR A 231 -12.58 -16.80 -4.33
CA TYR A 231 -13.94 -16.41 -3.97
C TYR A 231 -14.39 -15.10 -4.63
N ALA A 232 -13.49 -14.11 -4.74
CA ALA A 232 -13.78 -12.86 -5.41
C ALA A 232 -13.99 -13.05 -6.92
N ASP A 233 -13.12 -13.82 -7.58
CA ASP A 233 -13.22 -14.12 -9.01
C ASP A 233 -14.54 -14.81 -9.35
N HIS A 234 -14.96 -15.81 -8.55
CA HIS A 234 -16.22 -16.51 -8.74
C HIS A 234 -17.46 -15.62 -8.58
N ARG A 235 -17.37 -14.52 -7.81
CA ARG A 235 -18.48 -13.57 -7.64
C ARG A 235 -18.54 -12.52 -8.75
N ALA A 236 -17.43 -12.29 -9.45
CA ALA A 236 -17.32 -11.31 -10.52
C ALA A 236 -17.64 -11.91 -11.91
N SER A 237 -17.56 -13.24 -12.06
CA SER A 237 -17.93 -13.99 -13.27
C SER A 237 -19.42 -14.25 -13.40
#